data_AF-A7T9F2-F1
#
_entry.id   AF-A7T9F2-F1
#
_cell.length_a   1.000
_cell.length_b   1.000
_cell.length_c   1.000
_cell.angle_alpha   90.00
_cell.angle_beta   90.00
_cell.angle_gamma   90.00
#
_symmetry.space_group_name_H-M   'P 1'
#
loop_
_entity.id
_entity.type
_entity.pdbx_description
1 polymer ?
#
loop_
_entity_poly.entity_id
_entity_poly.type
_entity_poly.pdbx_seq_one_letter_code
_entity_poly.pdbx_strand_id
1 'polypeptide(L)'
;GYGSITPRTPAGQLTTIAYALIGIPLTLLTLRSVGVHINAFHFYLIRSTHKKHCKNEKCTHEEVASIIMSTSGLLLTVIIVAVVMFFSVTSWTFTEALYFVFVSCSTVGFGDYV
;
A
#
# COMPACT_ATOMS: atom_id res chain seq x y z
N GLY A 1 -4.96 0.84 13.66
CA GLY A 1 -4.06 0.39 14.74
C GLY A 1 -4.66 -0.87 15.32
N TYR A 2 -3.88 -1.94 15.42
CA TYR A 2 -4.42 -3.30 15.61
C TYR A 2 -5.16 -3.52 16.93
N GLY A 3 -4.85 -2.79 18.00
CA GLY A 3 -5.60 -2.89 19.26
C GLY A 3 -5.39 -4.19 20.05
N SER A 4 -4.58 -5.13 19.55
CA SER A 4 -4.16 -6.34 20.29
C SER A 4 -3.43 -6.02 21.60
N ILE A 5 -2.74 -4.88 21.66
CA ILE A 5 -2.11 -4.31 22.86
C ILE A 5 -2.51 -2.84 22.98
N THR A 6 -2.99 -2.43 24.15
CA THR A 6 -3.51 -1.07 24.40
C THR A 6 -3.10 -0.50 25.77
N PRO A 7 -2.92 0.82 25.90
CA PRO A 7 -2.55 1.44 27.16
C PRO A 7 -3.70 1.37 28.18
N ARG A 8 -3.41 0.84 29.37
CA ARG A 8 -4.40 0.71 30.47
C ARG A 8 -4.27 1.82 31.53
N THR A 9 -3.14 2.52 31.59
CA THR A 9 -2.90 3.58 32.59
C THR A 9 -3.32 4.95 32.06
N PRO A 10 -3.78 5.88 32.94
CA PRO A 10 -4.15 7.23 32.53
C PRO A 10 -3.00 7.98 31.84
N ALA A 11 -1.78 7.87 32.37
CA ALA A 11 -0.59 8.48 31.77
C ALA A 11 -0.28 7.91 30.38
N GLY A 12 -0.43 6.59 30.19
CA GLY A 12 -0.24 5.94 28.89
C GLY A 12 -1.27 6.43 27.86
N GLN A 13 -2.55 6.52 28.26
CA GLN A 13 -3.62 7.01 27.39
C GLN A 13 -3.39 8.47 26.96
N LEU A 14 -3.01 9.35 27.89
CA LEU A 14 -2.71 10.76 27.58
C LEU A 14 -1.52 10.88 26.62
N THR A 15 -0.47 10.08 26.82
CA THR A 15 0.69 10.04 25.93
C THR A 15 0.32 9.55 24.53
N THR A 16 -0.55 8.54 24.42
CA THR A 16 -1.06 8.07 23.12
C THR A 16 -1.86 9.14 22.39
N ILE A 17 -2.68 9.93 23.09
CA ILE A 17 -3.41 11.07 22.48
C ILE A 17 -2.42 12.09 21.90
N ALA A 18 -1.43 12.53 22.69
CA ALA A 18 -0.43 13.49 22.24
C ALA A 18 0.37 12.96 21.03
N TYR A 19 0.77 11.69 21.06
CA TYR A 19 1.45 11.03 19.95
C TYR A 19 0.58 10.99 18.68
N ALA A 20 -0.69 10.59 18.80
CA ALA A 20 -1.59 10.48 17.66
C ALA A 20 -1.88 11.84 16.99
N LEU A 21 -2.03 12.90 17.79
CA LEU A 21 -2.28 14.26 17.28
C LEU A 21 -1.17 14.77 16.37
N ILE A 22 0.09 14.42 16.66
CA ILE A 22 1.25 14.82 15.84
C ILE A 22 1.52 13.78 14.75
N GLY A 23 1.44 12.50 15.10
CA GLY A 23 1.78 11.38 14.22
C GLY A 23 0.84 11.21 13.04
N ILE A 24 -0.47 11.37 13.22
CA ILE A 24 -1.45 11.20 12.12
C ILE A 24 -1.23 12.25 11.02
N PRO A 25 -1.15 13.56 11.30
CA PRO A 25 -0.84 14.56 10.28
C PRO A 25 0.49 14.29 9.56
N LEU A 26 1.56 13.98 10.31
CA LEU A 26 2.86 13.66 9.71
C LEU A 26 2.78 12.42 8.81
N THR A 27 2.07 11.38 9.23
CA THR A 27 1.88 10.15 8.43
C THR A 27 1.11 10.45 7.15
N LEU A 28 0.09 11.31 7.19
CA LEU A 28 -0.64 11.71 5.99
C LEU A 28 0.24 12.51 5.03
N LEU A 29 1.10 13.39 5.55
CA LEU A 29 2.05 14.17 4.73
C LEU A 29 3.10 13.26 4.08
N THR A 30 3.66 12.30 4.82
CA THR A 30 4.62 11.34 4.26
C THR A 30 3.96 10.42 3.26
N LEU A 31 2.74 9.94 3.54
CA LEU A 31 1.96 9.12 2.61
C LEU A 31 1.71 9.86 1.29
N ARG A 32 1.34 11.14 1.36
CA ARG A 32 1.21 12.01 0.18
C ARG A 32 2.53 12.09 -0.60
N SER A 33 3.63 12.38 0.09
CA SER A 33 4.96 12.49 -0.54
C SER A 33 5.34 11.20 -1.26
N VAL A 34 5.25 10.06 -0.57
CA VAL A 34 5.54 8.73 -1.13
C VAL A 34 4.62 8.44 -2.32
N GLY A 35 3.33 8.78 -2.23
CA GLY A 35 2.39 8.64 -3.35
C GLY A 35 2.80 9.41 -4.60
N VAL A 36 3.32 10.63 -4.46
CA VAL A 36 3.86 11.42 -5.59
C VAL A 36 5.09 10.75 -6.20
N HIS A 37 6.01 10.24 -5.37
CA HIS A 37 7.20 9.54 -5.85
C HIS A 37 6.84 8.24 -6.57
N ILE A 38 5.88 7.46 -6.05
CA ILE A 38 5.35 6.25 -6.69
C ILE A 38 4.74 6.62 -8.04
N ASN A 39 3.92 7.66 -8.11
CA ASN A 39 3.30 8.10 -9.35
C ASN A 39 4.33 8.54 -10.40
N ALA A 40 5.35 9.32 -9.98
CA ALA A 40 6.45 9.72 -10.85
C ALA A 40 7.24 8.51 -11.37
N PHE A 41 7.52 7.53 -10.50
CA PHE A 41 8.15 6.27 -10.88
C PHE A 41 7.28 5.45 -11.84
N HIS A 42 5.97 5.42 -11.61
CA HIS A 42 4.99 4.73 -12.46
C HIS A 42 4.98 5.32 -13.87
N PHE A 43 4.88 6.66 -13.98
CA PHE A 43 4.99 7.35 -15.26
C PHE A 43 6.35 7.15 -15.92
N TYR A 44 7.43 7.11 -15.15
CA TYR A 44 8.77 6.80 -15.68
C TYR A 44 8.83 5.40 -16.30
N LEU A 45 8.27 4.38 -15.64
CA LEU A 45 8.20 3.02 -16.16
C LEU A 45 7.36 2.93 -17.44
N ILE A 46 6.16 3.54 -17.44
CA ILE A 46 5.26 3.57 -18.61
C ILE A 46 5.96 4.26 -19.79
N ARG A 47 6.64 5.38 -19.55
CA ARG A 47 7.36 6.09 -20.63
C ARG A 47 8.55 5.28 -21.14
N SER A 48 9.22 4.53 -20.27
CA SER A 48 10.34 3.64 -20.65
C SER A 48 9.86 2.45 -21.51
N THR A 49 8.71 1.85 -21.19
CA THR A 49 8.12 0.79 -22.01
C THR A 49 7.54 1.34 -23.31
N HIS A 50 6.86 2.48 -23.27
CA HIS A 50 6.31 3.14 -24.45
C HIS A 50 7.39 3.55 -25.45
N LYS A 51 8.52 4.11 -24.99
CA LYS A 51 9.66 4.44 -25.85
C LYS A 51 10.28 3.21 -26.53
N LYS A 52 10.16 2.02 -25.94
CA LYS A 52 10.59 0.76 -26.54
C LYS A 52 9.55 0.18 -27.53
N HIS A 53 8.27 0.50 -27.37
CA HIS A 53 7.17 -0.15 -28.09
C HIS A 53 6.52 0.72 -29.19
N CYS A 54 6.33 2.03 -29.00
CA CYS A 54 5.83 2.93 -30.04
C CYS A 54 7.00 3.60 -30.78
N LYS A 55 7.29 3.12 -32.00
CA LYS A 55 8.25 3.73 -32.95
C LYS A 55 7.59 4.75 -33.90
N ASN A 56 6.25 4.87 -33.92
CA ASN A 56 5.47 5.72 -34.83
C ASN A 56 4.30 6.46 -34.13
N GLU A 57 3.82 7.53 -34.77
CA GLU A 57 3.17 8.75 -34.24
C GLU A 57 1.71 8.65 -33.73
N LYS A 58 1.09 7.47 -33.60
CA LYS A 58 -0.35 7.35 -33.25
C LYS A 58 -0.61 6.45 -32.04
N CYS A 59 -0.29 6.93 -30.83
CA CYS A 59 -0.56 6.22 -29.58
C CYS A 59 -1.20 7.19 -28.55
N THR A 60 -2.43 7.69 -28.75
CA THR A 60 -3.07 8.64 -27.79
C THR A 60 -4.27 8.03 -27.03
N HIS A 61 -5.09 7.20 -27.66
CA HIS A 61 -6.22 6.52 -27.00
C HIS A 61 -5.78 5.29 -26.18
N GLU A 62 -4.62 4.71 -26.49
CA GLU A 62 -4.06 3.54 -25.80
C GLU A 62 -3.34 3.91 -24.49
N GLU A 63 -2.93 5.18 -24.32
CA GLU A 63 -2.17 5.64 -23.14
C GLU A 63 -3.00 5.56 -21.85
N VAL A 64 -4.27 5.98 -21.89
CA VAL A 64 -5.18 5.91 -20.72
C VAL A 64 -5.45 4.47 -20.33
N ALA A 65 -5.66 3.58 -21.30
CA ALA A 65 -5.83 2.14 -21.06
C ALA A 65 -4.56 1.51 -20.48
N SER A 66 -3.38 1.88 -20.99
CA SER A 66 -2.07 1.42 -20.49
C SER A 66 -1.81 1.88 -19.05
N ILE A 67 -2.17 3.11 -18.70
CA ILE A 67 -2.06 3.63 -17.33
C ILE A 67 -2.98 2.85 -16.38
N ILE A 68 -4.24 2.61 -16.76
CA ILE A 68 -5.18 1.85 -15.93
C ILE A 68 -4.68 0.41 -15.73
N MET A 69 -4.27 -0.26 -16.80
CA MET A 69 -3.76 -1.64 -16.77
C MET A 69 -2.46 -1.79 -15.98
N SER A 70 -1.53 -0.83 -16.11
CA SER A 70 -0.28 -0.87 -15.34
C SER A 70 -0.50 -0.56 -13.87
N THR A 71 -1.43 0.33 -13.53
CA THR A 71 -1.75 0.68 -12.14
C THR A 71 -2.44 -0.48 -11.43
N SER A 72 -3.43 -1.11 -12.08
CA SER A 72 -4.08 -2.32 -11.53
C SER A 72 -3.09 -3.49 -11.40
N GLY A 73 -2.21 -3.67 -12.38
CA GLY A 73 -1.14 -4.67 -12.33
C GLY A 73 -0.17 -4.46 -11.16
N LEU A 74 0.25 -3.22 -10.90
CA LEU A 74 1.11 -2.89 -9.75
C LEU A 74 0.41 -3.24 -8.42
N LEU A 75 -0.87 -2.85 -8.27
CA LEU A 75 -1.65 -3.16 -7.06
C LEU A 75 -1.78 -4.68 -6.84
N LEU A 76 -2.11 -5.44 -7.88
CA LEU A 76 -2.18 -6.90 -7.79
C LEU A 76 -0.83 -7.52 -7.42
N THR A 77 0.26 -7.03 -8.01
CA THR A 77 1.60 -7.53 -7.72
C THR A 77 1.99 -7.29 -6.25
N VAL A 78 1.68 -6.10 -5.71
CA VAL A 78 1.93 -5.78 -4.30
C VAL A 78 1.15 -6.71 -3.37
N ILE A 79 -0.13 -6.97 -3.67
CA ILE A 79 -0.97 -7.87 -2.86
C ILE A 79 -0.43 -9.31 -2.92
N ILE A 80 -0.10 -9.81 -4.10
CA ILE A 80 0.43 -11.18 -4.27
C ILE A 80 1.75 -11.34 -3.51
N VAL A 81 2.68 -10.40 -3.67
CA VAL A 81 3.98 -10.43 -2.97
C VAL A 81 3.78 -10.42 -1.45
N ALA A 82 2.87 -9.59 -0.94
CA ALA A 82 2.55 -9.56 0.48
C ALA A 82 2.00 -10.90 0.98
N VAL A 83 1.01 -11.48 0.28
CA VAL A 83 0.41 -12.77 0.69
C VAL A 83 1.44 -13.90 0.66
N VAL A 84 2.29 -13.98 -0.38
CA VAL A 84 3.33 -15.01 -0.47
C VAL A 84 4.36 -14.87 0.65
N MET A 85 4.80 -13.63 0.94
CA MET A 85 5.71 -13.36 2.06
C MET A 85 5.12 -13.86 3.38
N PHE A 86 3.90 -13.46 3.73
CA PHE A 86 3.28 -13.88 4.99
C PHE A 86 3.04 -15.39 5.04
N PHE A 87 2.53 -15.99 3.96
CA PHE A 87 2.35 -17.44 3.88
C PHE A 87 3.66 -18.22 4.14
N SER A 88 4.78 -17.75 3.59
CA SER A 88 6.08 -18.41 3.78
C SER A 88 6.67 -18.26 5.18
N VAL A 89 6.32 -17.19 5.91
CA VAL A 89 6.96 -16.82 7.18
C VAL A 89 6.13 -17.24 8.39
N THR A 90 4.80 -17.11 8.34
CA THR A 90 3.94 -17.20 9.54
C THR A 90 3.23 -18.55 9.71
N SER A 91 3.51 -19.55 8.86
CA SER A 91 2.80 -20.84 8.83
C SER A 91 1.27 -20.73 8.67
N TRP A 92 0.78 -19.54 8.31
CA TRP A 92 -0.64 -19.28 8.11
C TRP A 92 -1.14 -19.93 6.82
N THR A 93 -2.43 -20.24 6.78
CA THR A 93 -3.08 -20.64 5.53
C THR A 93 -3.18 -19.47 4.56
N PHE A 94 -3.36 -19.75 3.27
CA PHE A 94 -3.52 -18.72 2.24
C PHE A 94 -4.65 -17.74 2.57
N THR A 95 -5.78 -18.24 3.08
CA THR A 95 -6.94 -17.43 3.44
C THR A 95 -6.63 -16.45 4.57
N GLU A 96 -5.88 -16.89 5.58
CA GLU A 96 -5.48 -16.07 6.72
C GLU A 96 -4.49 -14.99 6.30
N ALA A 97 -3.50 -15.33 5.46
CA ALA A 97 -2.55 -14.37 4.91
C ALA A 97 -3.26 -13.31 4.04
N LEU A 98 -4.20 -13.72 3.18
CA LEU A 98 -4.99 -12.79 2.37
C LEU A 98 -5.87 -11.88 3.24
N TYR A 99 -6.53 -12.45 4.25
CA TYR A 99 -7.33 -11.71 5.21
C TYR A 99 -6.50 -10.66 5.96
N PHE A 100 -5.33 -11.05 6.47
CA PHE A 100 -4.41 -10.15 7.16
C PHE A 100 -3.98 -8.99 6.26
N VAL A 101 -3.54 -9.27 5.03
CA VAL A 101 -3.12 -8.22 4.08
C VAL A 101 -4.26 -7.24 3.81
N PHE A 102 -5.50 -7.73 3.59
CA PHE A 102 -6.66 -6.87 3.37
C PHE A 102 -6.97 -5.97 4.57
N VAL A 103 -7.08 -6.53 5.78
CA VAL A 103 -7.40 -5.80 7.01
C VAL A 103 -6.32 -4.77 7.35
N SER A 104 -5.07 -5.07 7.04
CA SER A 104 -3.91 -4.18 7.24
C SER A 104 -3.89 -3.02 6.24
N CYS A 105 -3.99 -3.32 4.94
CA CYS A 105 -3.92 -2.31 3.88
C CYS A 105 -5.16 -1.39 3.85
N SER A 106 -6.34 -1.90 4.18
CA SER A 106 -7.56 -1.10 4.34
C SER A 106 -7.57 -0.27 5.62
N THR A 107 -6.56 -0.43 6.48
CA THR A 107 -6.43 0.22 7.79
C THR A 107 -7.53 -0.11 8.79
N VAL A 108 -8.34 -1.15 8.53
CA VAL A 108 -9.34 -1.69 9.47
C VAL A 108 -8.64 -2.18 10.73
N GLY A 109 -7.60 -3.00 10.58
CA GLY A 109 -6.71 -3.43 11.65
C GLY A 109 -7.39 -4.06 12.87
N PHE A 110 -8.06 -5.21 12.70
CA PHE A 110 -8.71 -5.93 13.81
C PHE A 110 -7.74 -6.45 14.88
N GLY A 111 -6.51 -6.81 14.49
CA GLY A 111 -5.46 -7.25 15.42
C GLY A 111 -5.59 -8.67 15.94
N ASP A 112 -6.46 -9.46 15.33
CA ASP A 112 -6.57 -10.91 15.47
C ASP A 112 -5.39 -11.67 14.84
N TYR A 113 -4.85 -11.13 13.74
CA TYR A 113 -3.58 -11.53 13.13
C TYR A 113 -2.61 -10.33 13.16
N VAL A 114 -1.35 -10.56 13.57
CA VAL A 114 -0.29 -9.54 13.71
C VAL A 114 1.08 -10.09 13.31
#